data_AF-A0A9D4WCC3-F1
#
_entry.id   AF-A0A9D4WCC3-F1
#
_cell.length_a   1.000
_cell.length_b   1.000
_cell.length_c   1.000
_cell.angle_alpha   90.00
_cell.angle_beta   90.00
_cell.angle_gamma   90.00
#
_symmetry.space_group_name_H-M   'P 1'
#
loop_
_entity.id
_entity.type
_entity.pdbx_description
1 polymer ?
#
loop_
_entity_poly.entity_id
_entity_poly.type
_entity_poly.pdbx_seq_one_letter_code
_entity_poly.pdbx_strand_id
1 'polypeptide(L)'
;MGEILFLCGSNKRAVIATLSIPGNDIQRFEGISEDEVVANSLKALSIESSLDLLKVLRVEIHTSEATALQRLEAIIPLFQSRMGALLFLISALLSRGLDLVQSDRDDPSLPLVTAPFGHASQEIVNLLLCGQAVANVFDGRMDLGVMFHS
;
A
#
# COMPACT_ATOMS: atom_id res chain seq x y z
N MET A 1 1.81 -4.65 9.03
CA MET A 1 1.49 -4.57 7.59
C MET A 1 0.28 -5.42 7.22
N GLY A 2 0.16 -6.69 7.66
CA GLY A 2 -1.02 -7.52 7.33
C GLY A 2 -2.34 -6.98 7.88
N GLU A 3 -2.38 -6.66 9.17
CA GLU A 3 -3.58 -6.17 9.86
C GLU A 3 -4.16 -4.91 9.20
N ILE A 4 -3.32 -3.93 8.86
CA ILE A 4 -3.77 -2.69 8.20
C ILE A 4 -4.32 -2.94 6.80
N LEU A 5 -3.78 -3.88 6.03
CA LEU A 5 -4.35 -4.24 4.72
C LEU A 5 -5.73 -4.89 4.88
N PHE A 6 -5.93 -5.71 5.92
CA PHE A 6 -7.26 -6.22 6.27
C PHE A 6 -8.20 -5.11 6.72
N LEU A 7 -7.72 -4.17 7.53
CA LEU A 7 -8.50 -3.02 7.99
C LEU A 7 -8.97 -2.18 6.77
N CYS A 8 -8.09 -1.92 5.81
CA CYS A 8 -8.44 -1.30 4.53
C CYS A 8 -9.57 -2.06 3.82
N GLY A 9 -9.49 -3.39 3.76
CA GLY A 9 -10.52 -4.26 3.17
C GLY A 9 -11.69 -4.60 4.10
N SER A 10 -11.97 -3.76 5.10
CA SER A 10 -13.08 -3.93 6.05
C SER A 10 -13.08 -5.27 6.79
N ASN A 11 -11.89 -5.77 7.13
CA ASN A 11 -11.62 -7.07 7.76
C ASN A 11 -12.13 -8.30 6.98
N LYS A 12 -12.40 -8.16 5.68
CA LYS A 12 -12.87 -9.26 4.82
C LYS A 12 -11.84 -9.72 3.81
N ARG A 13 -10.93 -8.84 3.41
CA ARG A 13 -9.90 -9.11 2.42
C ARG A 13 -8.69 -8.21 2.65
N ALA A 14 -7.54 -8.67 2.16
CA ALA A 14 -6.37 -7.86 1.90
C ALA A 14 -5.95 -8.07 0.44
N VAL A 15 -5.47 -7.01 -0.17
CA VAL A 15 -4.85 -7.04 -1.50
C VAL A 15 -3.37 -6.78 -1.34
N ILE A 16 -2.54 -7.64 -1.91
CA ILE A 16 -1.08 -7.54 -1.86
C ILE A 16 -0.58 -7.29 -3.28
N ALA A 17 0.04 -6.14 -3.48
CA ALA A 17 0.73 -5.79 -4.71
C ALA A 17 2.21 -6.17 -4.62
N THR A 18 2.71 -6.82 -5.67
CA THR A 18 4.09 -7.29 -5.81
C THR A 18 4.63 -6.99 -7.20
N LEU A 19 5.91 -7.28 -7.45
CA LEU A 19 6.54 -7.13 -8.76
C LEU A 19 7.00 -8.48 -9.29
N SER A 20 6.86 -8.68 -10.59
CA SER A 20 7.45 -9.80 -11.31
C SER A 20 8.93 -9.53 -11.47
N ILE A 21 9.74 -10.16 -10.63
CA ILE A 21 11.18 -10.01 -10.67
C ILE A 21 11.73 -11.07 -11.65
N PRO A 22 12.34 -10.67 -12.79
CA PRO A 22 13.00 -11.61 -13.67
C PRO A 22 14.21 -12.19 -12.93
N GLY A 23 14.18 -13.51 -12.67
CA GLY A 23 15.20 -14.22 -11.90
C GLY A 23 14.70 -14.97 -10.66
N ASN A 24 13.38 -15.00 -10.40
CA ASN A 24 12.83 -15.71 -9.25
C ASN A 24 12.78 -17.26 -9.39
N ASP A 25 13.52 -17.84 -10.34
CA ASP A 25 13.99 -19.23 -10.21
C ASP A 25 15.10 -19.23 -9.15
N ILE A 26 14.73 -18.95 -7.89
CA ILE A 26 15.65 -19.01 -6.76
C ILE A 26 15.95 -20.49 -6.52
N GLN A 27 16.92 -21.02 -7.27
CA GLN A 27 17.79 -22.03 -6.70
C GLN A 27 18.44 -21.35 -5.49
N ARG A 28 18.15 -21.86 -4.29
CA ARG A 28 18.80 -21.49 -3.03
C ARG A 28 20.33 -21.51 -3.23
N PHE A 29 20.92 -20.39 -3.63
CA PHE A 29 22.36 -20.20 -3.58
C PHE A 29 22.67 -19.72 -2.17
N GLU A 30 23.18 -20.62 -1.35
CA GLU A 30 23.69 -20.31 -0.01
C GLU A 30 24.78 -19.23 -0.13
N GLY A 31 24.52 -18.03 0.41
CA GLY A 31 25.55 -17.00 0.64
C GLY A 31 25.20 -15.57 0.19
N ILE A 32 24.15 -15.36 -0.61
CA ILE A 32 23.71 -14.02 -1.03
C ILE A 32 22.46 -13.63 -0.25
N SER A 33 22.44 -12.43 0.34
CA SER A 33 21.26 -11.92 1.05
C SER A 33 20.08 -11.75 0.07
N GLU A 34 18.89 -12.21 0.45
CA GLU A 34 17.66 -12.02 -0.36
C GLU A 34 17.42 -10.53 -0.68
N ASP A 35 17.79 -9.63 0.23
CA ASP A 35 17.71 -8.18 0.03
C ASP A 35 18.64 -7.70 -1.09
N GLU A 36 19.83 -8.29 -1.20
CA GLU A 36 20.81 -7.92 -2.23
C GLU A 36 20.37 -8.42 -3.62
N VAL A 37 19.78 -9.62 -3.68
CA VAL A 37 19.18 -10.16 -4.90
C VAL A 37 18.02 -9.28 -5.36
N VAL A 38 17.08 -8.96 -4.47
CA VAL A 38 15.94 -8.10 -4.77
C VAL A 38 16.40 -6.71 -5.20
N ALA A 39 17.35 -6.09 -4.50
CA ALA A 39 17.89 -4.78 -4.86
C ALA A 39 18.55 -4.80 -6.25
N ASN A 40 19.32 -5.84 -6.58
CA ASN A 40 19.97 -5.97 -7.87
C ASN A 40 18.96 -6.19 -9.01
N SER A 41 17.95 -7.03 -8.81
CA SER A 41 16.91 -7.22 -9.81
C SER A 41 16.03 -5.97 -9.99
N LEU A 42 15.78 -5.21 -8.92
CA LEU A 42 15.08 -3.91 -9.01
C LEU A 42 15.91 -2.82 -9.70
N LYS A 43 17.25 -2.90 -9.66
CA LYS A 43 18.13 -2.04 -10.47
C LYS A 43 18.08 -2.42 -11.96
N ALA A 44 17.95 -3.71 -12.26
CA ALA A 44 17.80 -4.20 -13.63
C ALA A 44 16.41 -3.89 -14.23
N LEU A 45 15.40 -3.71 -13.38
CA LEU A 45 14.07 -3.25 -13.79
C LEU A 45 14.11 -1.75 -14.13
N SER A 46 14.14 -1.43 -15.43
CA SER A 46 13.91 -0.07 -15.92
C SER A 46 12.41 0.22 -15.93
N ILE A 47 11.94 1.07 -15.01
CA ILE A 47 10.57 1.58 -14.98
C ILE A 47 10.64 3.06 -15.35
N GLU A 48 10.42 3.35 -16.62
CA GLU A 48 10.47 4.72 -17.16
C GLU A 48 9.07 5.32 -17.30
N SER A 49 8.04 4.48 -17.27
CA SER A 49 6.63 4.84 -17.44
C SER A 49 5.72 4.07 -16.50
N SER A 50 4.53 4.62 -16.25
CA SER A 50 3.43 3.92 -15.57
C SER A 50 3.03 2.63 -16.30
N LEU A 51 3.13 2.59 -17.63
CA LEU A 51 2.85 1.39 -18.42
C LEU A 51 3.85 0.27 -18.13
N ASP A 52 5.12 0.61 -17.87
CA ASP A 52 6.13 -0.38 -17.55
C ASP A 52 5.92 -0.95 -16.15
N LEU A 53 5.53 -0.10 -15.20
CA LEU A 53 5.11 -0.55 -13.86
C LEU A 53 3.93 -1.53 -13.96
N LEU A 54 2.90 -1.23 -14.76
CA LEU A 54 1.74 -2.11 -14.92
C LEU A 54 2.09 -3.48 -15.50
N LYS A 55 3.07 -3.57 -16.40
CA LYS A 55 3.51 -4.87 -16.98
C LYS A 55 4.10 -5.80 -15.93
N VAL A 56 4.84 -5.24 -14.97
CA VAL A 56 5.55 -6.01 -13.94
C VAL A 56 4.75 -6.17 -12.65
N LEU A 57 3.79 -5.29 -12.38
CA LEU A 57 2.93 -5.35 -11.20
C LEU A 57 2.12 -6.66 -11.19
N ARG A 58 2.04 -7.27 -10.02
CA ARG A 58 1.19 -8.44 -9.72
C ARG A 58 0.36 -8.14 -8.50
N VAL A 59 -0.84 -8.67 -8.47
CA VAL A 59 -1.83 -8.38 -7.42
C VAL A 59 -2.48 -9.67 -6.99
N GLU A 60 -2.48 -9.92 -5.70
CA GLU A 60 -3.10 -11.10 -5.07
C GLU A 60 -4.13 -10.65 -4.05
N ILE A 61 -5.26 -11.35 -3.99
CA ILE A 61 -6.35 -11.08 -3.05
C ILE A 61 -6.41 -12.23 -2.06
N HIS A 62 -6.37 -11.90 -0.77
CA HIS A 62 -6.45 -12.84 0.32
C HIS A 62 -7.68 -12.55 1.17
N THR A 63 -8.50 -13.56 1.42
CA THR A 63 -9.66 -13.46 2.32
C THR A 63 -9.38 -14.04 3.71
N SER A 64 -8.22 -14.68 3.90
CA SER A 64 -7.77 -15.23 5.17
C SER A 64 -6.49 -14.54 5.62
N GLU A 65 -6.50 -14.05 6.85
CA GLU A 65 -5.36 -13.37 7.47
C GLU A 65 -4.11 -14.24 7.48
N ALA A 66 -4.24 -15.53 7.80
CA ALA A 66 -3.13 -16.49 7.78
C ALA A 66 -2.44 -16.56 6.41
N THR A 67 -3.21 -16.62 5.32
CA THR A 67 -2.65 -16.69 3.96
C THR A 67 -1.99 -15.38 3.54
N ALA A 68 -2.53 -14.25 3.99
CA ALA A 68 -1.96 -12.94 3.70
C ALA A 68 -0.66 -12.71 4.49
N LEU A 69 -0.61 -13.13 5.76
CA LEU A 69 0.60 -13.05 6.57
C LEU A 69 1.71 -13.93 6.00
N GLN A 70 1.41 -15.17 5.65
CA GLN A 70 2.37 -16.06 4.97
C GLN A 70 2.89 -15.45 3.67
N ARG A 71 2.00 -14.82 2.88
CA ARG A 71 2.40 -14.16 1.64
C ARG A 71 3.28 -12.94 1.91
N LEU A 72 2.93 -12.11 2.90
CA LEU A 72 3.71 -10.94 3.31
C LEU A 72 5.10 -11.34 3.80
N GLU A 73 5.21 -12.36 4.65
CA GLU A 73 6.47 -12.89 5.15
C GLU A 73 7.40 -13.30 4.00
N ALA A 74 6.86 -13.99 2.99
CA ALA A 74 7.62 -14.43 1.82
C ALA A 74 8.12 -13.29 0.91
N ILE A 75 7.58 -12.07 1.07
CA ILE A 75 7.91 -10.92 0.22
C ILE A 75 8.41 -9.71 1.02
N ILE A 76 8.74 -9.88 2.31
CA ILE A 76 9.32 -8.82 3.15
C ILE A 76 10.49 -8.11 2.48
N PRO A 77 11.47 -8.82 1.86
CA PRO A 77 12.60 -8.16 1.18
C PRO A 77 12.15 -7.16 0.09
N LEU A 78 11.05 -7.46 -0.60
CA LEU A 78 10.50 -6.56 -1.62
C LEU A 78 9.88 -5.30 -0.98
N PHE A 79 9.22 -5.45 0.16
CA PHE A 79 8.64 -4.33 0.92
C PHE A 79 9.69 -3.49 1.66
N GLN A 80 10.89 -4.02 1.88
CA GLN A 80 12.03 -3.26 2.41
C GLN A 80 12.84 -2.56 1.31
N SER A 81 12.56 -2.86 0.04
CA SER A 81 13.22 -2.24 -1.10
C SER A 81 12.77 -0.79 -1.36
N ARG A 82 13.44 -0.11 -2.31
CA ARG A 82 13.05 1.23 -2.78
C ARG A 82 11.60 1.32 -3.30
N MET A 83 10.98 0.19 -3.68
CA MET A 83 9.60 0.14 -4.18
C MET A 83 8.59 -0.22 -3.09
N GLY A 84 9.04 -0.54 -1.89
CA GLY A 84 8.19 -1.06 -0.82
C GLY A 84 7.07 -0.13 -0.41
N ALA A 85 7.36 1.17 -0.23
CA ALA A 85 6.34 2.17 0.10
C ALA A 85 5.27 2.29 -0.99
N LEU A 86 5.67 2.24 -2.27
CA LEU A 86 4.75 2.28 -3.41
C LEU A 86 3.87 1.03 -3.47
N LEU A 87 4.48 -0.15 -3.32
CA LEU A 87 3.75 -1.43 -3.31
C LEU A 87 2.78 -1.53 -2.14
N PHE A 88 3.19 -1.03 -0.98
CA PHE A 88 2.33 -0.97 0.20
C PHE A 88 1.16 -0.01 0.00
N LEU A 89 1.39 1.17 -0.59
CA LEU A 89 0.32 2.10 -0.93
C LEU A 89 -0.67 1.51 -1.93
N ILE A 90 -0.18 0.88 -3.01
CA ILE A 90 -1.04 0.19 -3.99
C ILE A 90 -1.85 -0.92 -3.31
N SER A 91 -1.22 -1.71 -2.44
CA SER A 91 -1.87 -2.76 -1.65
C SER A 91 -3.02 -2.20 -0.80
N ALA A 92 -2.80 -1.10 -0.07
CA ALA A 92 -3.81 -0.46 0.77
C ALA A 92 -4.97 0.12 -0.07
N LEU A 93 -4.66 0.83 -1.16
CA LEU A 93 -5.65 1.40 -2.08
C LEU A 93 -6.54 0.32 -2.70
N LEU A 94 -5.95 -0.79 -3.16
CA LEU A 94 -6.70 -1.90 -3.75
C LEU A 94 -7.49 -2.70 -2.71
N SER A 95 -6.98 -2.81 -1.48
CA SER A 95 -7.69 -3.45 -0.37
C SER A 95 -8.99 -2.70 -0.05
N ARG A 96 -8.90 -1.36 0.10
CA ARG A 96 -10.05 -0.46 0.28
C ARG A 96 -10.96 -0.45 -0.94
N GLY A 97 -10.38 -0.41 -2.13
CA GLY A 97 -11.08 -0.24 -3.41
C GLY A 97 -11.13 1.22 -3.82
N LEU A 98 -10.83 1.51 -5.09
CA LEU A 98 -10.65 2.88 -5.58
C LEU A 98 -11.94 3.72 -5.49
N ASP A 99 -13.11 3.10 -5.71
CA ASP A 99 -14.40 3.78 -5.59
C ASP A 99 -14.65 4.23 -4.13
N LEU A 100 -14.31 3.37 -3.17
CA LEU A 100 -14.45 3.67 -1.75
C LEU A 100 -13.44 4.74 -1.30
N VAL A 101 -12.21 4.68 -1.81
CA VAL A 101 -11.22 5.74 -1.60
C VAL A 101 -11.71 7.07 -2.14
N GLN A 102 -12.36 7.11 -3.31
CA GLN A 102 -12.94 8.36 -3.82
C GLN A 102 -14.11 8.86 -2.97
N SER A 103 -14.95 7.96 -2.45
CA SER A 103 -16.05 8.33 -1.56
C SER A 103 -15.62 8.78 -0.16
N ASP A 104 -14.45 8.33 0.31
CA ASP A 104 -13.90 8.70 1.61
C ASP A 104 -13.37 10.16 1.62
N ARG A 105 -13.15 10.77 0.46
CA ARG A 105 -12.48 12.07 0.32
C ARG A 105 -13.45 13.23 0.37
N ASP A 106 -13.08 14.26 1.11
CA ASP A 106 -13.81 15.53 1.17
C ASP A 106 -13.81 16.26 -0.18
N ASP A 107 -12.68 16.23 -0.90
CA ASP A 107 -12.58 16.73 -2.28
C ASP A 107 -11.84 15.70 -3.17
N PRO A 108 -12.57 14.92 -3.99
CA PRO A 108 -11.97 13.90 -4.86
C PRO A 108 -11.16 14.51 -6.01
N SER A 109 -11.29 15.82 -6.28
CA SER A 109 -10.55 16.50 -7.35
C SER A 109 -9.09 16.79 -6.98
N LEU A 110 -8.75 16.78 -5.69
CA LEU A 110 -7.37 16.95 -5.24
C LEU A 110 -6.54 15.70 -5.55
N PRO A 111 -5.23 15.81 -5.83
CA PRO A 111 -4.38 14.65 -6.00
C PRO A 111 -4.07 13.97 -4.65
N LEU A 112 -4.10 12.63 -4.61
CA LEU A 112 -3.70 11.85 -3.42
C LEU A 112 -2.20 11.98 -3.10
N VAL A 113 -1.39 12.29 -4.11
CA VAL A 113 0.04 12.55 -3.97
C VAL A 113 0.30 13.94 -4.50
N THR A 114 0.75 14.85 -3.63
CA THR A 114 0.93 16.26 -4.00
C THR A 114 2.29 16.45 -4.69
N ALA A 115 2.24 17.09 -5.87
CA ALA A 115 3.43 17.56 -6.57
C ALA A 115 4.06 18.75 -5.82
N PRO A 116 5.35 19.06 -6.04
CA PRO A 116 6.30 18.38 -6.92
C PRO A 116 7.11 17.26 -6.24
N PHE A 117 7.01 17.12 -4.92
CA PHE A 117 7.88 16.23 -4.13
C PHE A 117 7.24 14.88 -3.79
N GLY A 118 5.98 14.67 -4.16
CA GLY A 118 5.31 13.38 -3.96
C GLY A 118 4.87 13.15 -2.53
N HIS A 119 4.50 14.20 -1.79
CA HIS A 119 4.02 14.04 -0.42
C HIS A 119 2.66 13.34 -0.41
N ALA A 120 2.53 12.35 0.47
CA ALA A 120 1.25 11.70 0.71
C ALA A 120 0.25 12.73 1.24
N SER A 121 -0.97 12.73 0.71
CA SER A 121 -2.05 13.53 1.29
C SER A 121 -2.45 12.97 2.66
N GLN A 122 -3.15 13.78 3.45
CA GLN A 122 -3.65 13.37 4.77
C GLN A 122 -4.55 12.12 4.66
N GLU A 123 -5.33 12.01 3.58
CA GLU A 123 -6.17 10.85 3.30
C GLU A 123 -5.36 9.57 3.07
N ILE A 124 -4.20 9.66 2.39
CA ILE A 124 -3.28 8.51 2.30
C ILE A 124 -2.74 8.15 3.69
N VAL A 125 -2.32 9.14 4.48
CA VAL A 125 -1.79 8.89 5.82
C VAL A 125 -2.84 8.18 6.67
N ASN A 126 -4.08 8.64 6.64
CA ASN A 126 -5.20 8.04 7.37
C ASN A 126 -5.57 6.65 6.83
N LEU A 127 -5.45 6.42 5.52
CA LEU A 127 -5.63 5.08 4.95
C LEU A 127 -4.58 4.10 5.48
N LEU A 128 -3.33 4.52 5.59
CA LEU A 128 -2.23 3.69 6.06
C LEU A 128 -2.17 3.52 7.59
N LEU A 129 -2.86 4.38 8.35
CA LEU A 129 -2.94 4.29 9.82
C LEU A 129 -4.24 3.63 10.31
N CYS A 130 -5.36 3.90 9.65
CA CYS A 130 -6.71 3.57 10.12
C CYS A 130 -7.52 2.73 9.12
N GLY A 131 -6.98 2.45 7.93
CA GLY A 131 -7.67 1.67 6.89
C GLY A 131 -8.78 2.44 6.15
N GLN A 132 -8.89 3.76 6.34
CA GLN A 132 -9.88 4.61 5.68
C GLN A 132 -9.24 5.90 5.17
N ALA A 133 -9.58 6.32 3.95
CA ALA A 133 -8.98 7.50 3.31
C ALA A 133 -9.77 8.78 3.63
N VAL A 134 -10.21 8.95 4.88
CA VAL A 134 -10.98 10.11 5.34
C VAL A 134 -10.05 11.28 5.66
N ALA A 135 -10.45 12.52 5.39
CA ALA A 135 -9.63 13.70 5.72
C ALA A 135 -9.53 13.94 7.23
N ASN A 136 -10.55 13.51 7.99
CA ASN A 136 -10.64 13.64 9.44
C ASN A 136 -10.84 12.26 10.08
N VAL A 137 -9.86 11.80 10.87
CA VAL A 137 -10.02 10.62 11.73
C VAL A 137 -10.61 11.09 13.05
N PHE A 138 -11.94 11.23 13.10
CA PHE A 138 -12.59 11.34 14.39
C PHE A 138 -12.55 9.95 15.04
N ASP A 139 -11.74 9.84 16.09
CA ASP A 139 -11.61 8.74 17.04
C ASP A 139 -12.89 8.50 17.89
N GLY A 140 -14.06 8.76 17.32
CA GLY A 140 -15.35 8.68 18.01
C GLY A 140 -15.58 9.77 19.06
N ARG A 141 -14.68 10.76 19.18
CA ARG A 141 -14.88 11.95 20.02
C ARG A 141 -14.84 13.21 19.17
N MET A 142 -16.02 13.61 18.72
CA MET A 142 -16.21 14.95 18.18
C MET A 142 -16.61 15.88 19.32
N ASP A 143 -15.65 16.52 19.97
CA ASP A 143 -15.94 17.67 20.84
C ASP A 143 -16.26 18.86 19.92
N LEU A 144 -17.51 18.94 19.49
CA LEU A 144 -18.09 20.15 18.95
C LEU A 144 -18.17 21.14 20.11
N GLY A 145 -17.13 21.97 20.25
CA GLY A 145 -17.14 23.11 21.17
C GLY A 145 -18.44 23.88 20.99
N VAL A 146 -19.32 23.76 21.99
CA VAL A 146 -20.61 24.45 22.01
C VAL A 146 -20.39 25.94 21.77
N MET A 147 -21.06 26.47 20.74
CA MET A 147 -21.19 27.90 20.52
C MET A 147 -21.71 28.55 21.81
N PHE A 148 -20.88 29.37 22.46
CA PHE A 148 -21.36 30.30 23.46
C PHE A 148 -22.23 31.35 22.75
N HIS A 149 -23.54 31.23 22.94
CA HIS A 149 -24.48 32.34 22.78
C HIS A 149 -24.63 33.01 24.14
N SER A 150 -24.14 34.24 24.27
CA SER A 150 -24.67 35.29 25.19
C SER A 150 -24.16 36.64 24.75
#